data_AF-A0A0B8WHQ0-F1
#
_entry.id   AF-A0A0B8WHQ0-F1
#
_cell.length_a   1.000
_cell.length_b   1.000
_cell.length_c   1.000
_cell.angle_alpha   90.00
_cell.angle_beta   90.00
_cell.angle_gamma   90.00
#
_symmetry.space_group_name_H-M   'P 1'
#
loop_
_entity.id
_entity.type
_entity.pdbx_description
1 polymer ?
#
loop_
_entity_poly.entity_id
_entity_poly.type
_entity_poly.pdbx_seq_one_letter_code
_entity_poly.pdbx_strand_id
1 'polypeptide(L)'
;MFSFSVSRLILKHFARATFLLLGLFTNVVLAQDHVPLHDGNQKISSADRIAYILINSLPDSGVKKGLQRYYEILNPRAYEGDAEVAYNNTGLSLYFDQQFRHNACFADKALRFYHNIKTTTKSTQKTNPEDLRHSRTSLGDTAGSSRPDLPAGWLFQKALTFTKGNANAALSLIGLCGHDDIRQGSYFNEEAEDKLLKEGFTYDDLYRIPEVAGEEETFCPTREADFYIARSLAKKADISDSLKKRILEVQYPGKKAVQIASKNYHVLGAAFMTCQMIEAGMNPYLAIQVETTAANLYRGIRLCQNIEEPARMFWKLQKMPEILRRPFAYTFEEAVVRKTLDRGLNKECTMKKIETDPLCELLYKVGSGFDLTSPRAQERAKAALEKYLDMMIPSGVYTSWNITGQIAGISIPCTRDQLFGPHPFMKWLVSQAHLPLNICGKGLSLESCRKALNTLRTWEVDFDWTVSQHLAGAQFAARVCKPLPEGQTSFQAFCN
;
A
#
# COMPACT_ATOMS: atom_id res chain seq x y z
N MET A 1 39.63 65.99 23.14
CA MET A 1 39.97 64.93 24.11
C MET A 1 38.70 64.50 24.82
N PHE A 2 38.08 63.38 24.41
CA PHE A 2 37.20 62.53 25.23
C PHE A 2 36.75 61.29 24.41
N SER A 3 37.10 60.12 24.94
CA SER A 3 36.48 58.79 24.85
C SER A 3 36.08 58.16 23.49
N PHE A 4 36.80 57.10 23.10
CA PHE A 4 36.24 55.93 22.41
C PHE A 4 36.85 54.67 23.04
N SER A 5 36.07 53.98 23.88
CA SER A 5 36.45 52.68 24.45
C SER A 5 35.20 51.84 24.75
N VAL A 6 34.57 51.29 23.71
CA VAL A 6 33.56 50.24 23.84
C VAL A 6 33.63 49.33 22.61
N SER A 7 34.43 48.26 22.66
CA SER A 7 34.33 47.10 21.74
C SER A 7 35.14 45.89 22.23
N ARG A 8 34.98 45.48 23.50
CA ARG A 8 35.57 44.21 23.98
C ARG A 8 34.70 43.35 24.90
N LEU A 9 33.43 43.68 25.15
CA LEU A 9 32.58 42.88 26.06
C LEU A 9 31.55 41.95 25.39
N ILE A 10 31.24 42.12 24.10
CA ILE A 10 30.16 41.31 23.46
C ILE A 10 30.69 39.99 22.86
N LEU A 11 32.00 39.86 22.60
CA LEU A 11 32.55 38.65 21.99
C LEU A 11 32.89 37.51 22.98
N LYS A 12 32.81 37.74 24.29
CA LYS A 12 33.16 36.71 25.31
C LYS A 12 31.98 35.88 25.83
N HIS A 13 30.74 36.19 25.45
CA HIS A 13 29.57 35.41 25.87
C HIS A 13 29.01 34.47 24.78
N PHE A 14 29.34 34.69 23.51
CA PHE A 14 28.95 33.76 22.44
C PHE A 14 29.84 32.50 22.36
N ALA A 15 31.12 32.59 22.74
CA ALA A 15 32.05 31.47 22.63
C ALA A 15 31.93 30.40 23.74
N ARG A 16 31.22 30.69 24.84
CA ARG A 16 30.99 29.71 25.94
C ARG A 16 29.70 28.90 25.78
N ALA A 17 28.75 29.34 24.95
CA ALA A 17 27.53 28.59 24.68
C ALA A 17 27.71 27.52 23.59
N THR A 18 28.69 27.67 22.69
CA THR A 18 28.91 26.74 21.57
C THR A 18 29.80 25.55 21.92
N PHE A 19 30.56 25.61 23.01
CA PHE A 19 31.45 24.51 23.44
C PHE A 19 30.80 23.54 24.47
N LEU A 20 29.61 23.87 24.99
CA LEU A 20 28.87 23.01 25.93
C LEU A 20 27.82 22.12 25.23
N LEU A 21 27.53 22.34 23.95
CA LEU A 21 26.60 21.52 23.16
C LEU A 21 27.26 20.37 22.38
N LEU A 22 28.60 20.33 22.32
CA LEU A 22 29.38 19.31 21.62
C LEU A 22 29.96 18.23 22.54
N GLY A 23 29.75 18.34 23.86
CA GLY A 23 30.30 17.43 24.87
C GLY A 23 29.32 16.42 25.48
N LEU A 24 28.06 16.38 25.05
CA LEU A 24 27.02 15.50 25.63
C LEU A 24 26.56 14.32 24.74
N PHE A 25 27.23 14.09 23.59
CA PHE A 25 26.93 12.95 22.70
C PHE A 25 28.11 12.00 22.47
N THR A 26 29.13 12.03 23.34
CA THR A 26 30.16 10.99 23.32
C THR A 26 30.20 10.31 24.68
N ASN A 27 30.11 8.98 24.67
CA ASN A 27 30.13 8.07 25.82
C ASN A 27 28.77 7.79 26.48
N VAL A 28 27.91 6.99 25.82
CA VAL A 28 27.47 5.66 26.31
C VAL A 28 26.96 4.87 25.09
N VAL A 29 27.87 4.23 24.35
CA VAL A 29 27.55 3.03 23.55
C VAL A 29 28.46 1.95 24.13
N LEU A 30 28.05 1.41 25.28
CA LEU A 30 28.68 0.24 25.86
C LEU A 30 27.89 -0.98 25.39
N ALA A 31 28.59 -1.83 24.63
CA ALA A 31 28.33 -3.25 24.38
C ALA A 31 26.85 -3.66 24.35
N GLN A 32 26.21 -3.54 23.19
CA GLN A 32 25.09 -4.41 22.88
C GLN A 32 25.68 -5.75 22.42
N ASP A 33 25.24 -6.82 23.09
CA ASP A 33 25.55 -8.19 22.72
C ASP A 33 25.42 -8.40 21.21
N HIS A 34 26.46 -8.95 20.60
CA HIS A 34 26.42 -9.42 19.23
C HIS A 34 25.38 -10.53 19.13
N VAL A 35 24.14 -10.17 18.76
CA VAL A 35 23.16 -11.14 18.26
C VAL A 35 23.73 -11.69 16.95
N PRO A 36 24.09 -12.99 16.87
CA PRO A 36 24.69 -13.55 15.67
C PRO A 36 23.72 -13.44 14.50
N LEU A 37 24.24 -12.96 13.37
CA LEU A 37 23.52 -12.84 12.11
C LEU A 37 23.43 -14.21 11.45
N HIS A 38 22.22 -14.67 11.14
CA HIS A 38 22.02 -15.66 10.09
C HIS A 38 21.94 -14.94 8.73
N ASP A 39 22.53 -15.55 7.70
CA ASP A 39 22.62 -15.05 6.31
C ASP A 39 21.26 -15.06 5.55
N GLY A 40 20.19 -14.59 6.20
CA GLY A 40 18.91 -14.27 5.54
C GLY A 40 18.93 -12.89 4.86
N ASN A 41 18.07 -12.70 3.85
CA ASN A 41 17.90 -11.49 3.03
C ASN A 41 18.25 -10.17 3.77
N GLN A 42 19.47 -9.65 3.54
CA GLN A 42 20.10 -8.58 4.32
C GLN A 42 19.33 -7.22 4.36
N LYS A 43 18.35 -7.01 3.48
CA LYS A 43 17.60 -5.74 3.41
C LYS A 43 16.42 -5.69 4.37
N ILE A 44 15.62 -6.76 4.48
CA ILE A 44 14.52 -6.83 5.46
C ILE A 44 15.12 -6.81 6.86
N SER A 45 16.22 -7.54 7.08
CA SER A 45 16.88 -7.61 8.39
C SER A 45 17.45 -6.27 8.89
N SER A 46 17.82 -5.32 8.01
CA SER A 46 18.33 -4.01 8.43
C SER A 46 17.23 -3.01 8.80
N ALA A 47 16.18 -2.88 7.97
CA ALA A 47 15.03 -2.02 8.29
C ALA A 47 14.25 -2.54 9.51
N ASP A 48 14.07 -3.87 9.59
CA ASP A 48 13.50 -4.55 10.74
C ASP A 48 14.27 -4.24 12.02
N ARG A 49 15.60 -4.42 11.99
CA ARG A 49 16.48 -4.10 13.12
C ARG A 49 16.42 -2.63 13.52
N ILE A 50 16.40 -1.70 12.56
CA ILE A 50 16.29 -0.26 12.86
C ILE A 50 14.95 0.03 13.54
N ALA A 51 13.85 -0.49 12.99
CA ALA A 51 12.52 -0.32 13.58
C ALA A 51 12.47 -0.86 15.02
N TYR A 52 12.98 -2.08 15.23
CA TYR A 52 13.07 -2.69 16.55
C TYR A 52 13.89 -1.86 17.53
N ILE A 53 15.07 -1.37 17.13
CA ILE A 53 15.92 -0.52 17.98
C ILE A 53 15.22 0.79 18.31
N LEU A 54 14.63 1.47 17.31
CA LEU A 54 13.95 2.74 17.50
C LEU A 54 12.76 2.59 18.45
N ILE A 55 11.89 1.60 18.23
CA ILE A 55 10.74 1.33 19.08
C ILE A 55 11.18 1.02 20.51
N ASN A 56 12.20 0.17 20.69
CA ASN A 56 12.67 -0.20 22.03
C ASN A 56 13.44 0.91 22.75
N SER A 57 13.99 1.88 22.01
CA SER A 57 14.63 3.08 22.57
C SER A 57 13.62 4.11 23.13
N LEU A 58 12.33 4.00 22.78
CA LEU A 58 11.30 4.89 23.31
C LEU A 58 11.11 4.67 24.83
N PRO A 59 10.74 5.73 25.58
CA PRO A 59 10.37 5.60 26.98
C PRO A 59 9.13 4.72 27.11
N ASP A 60 9.01 4.02 28.25
CA ASP A 60 7.81 3.22 28.54
C ASP A 60 6.58 4.14 28.55
N SER A 61 5.72 3.93 27.56
CA SER A 61 4.63 4.81 27.21
C SER A 61 3.63 4.08 26.32
N GLY A 62 2.40 4.59 26.24
CA GLY A 62 1.41 4.08 25.28
C GLY A 62 1.88 4.13 23.83
N VAL A 63 2.78 5.07 23.49
CA VAL A 63 3.40 5.14 22.15
C VAL A 63 4.28 3.92 21.90
N LYS A 64 5.19 3.60 22.83
CA LYS A 64 6.04 2.41 22.74
C LYS A 64 5.21 1.14 22.64
N LYS A 65 4.26 0.95 23.57
CA LYS A 65 3.41 -0.24 23.65
C LYS A 65 2.57 -0.44 22.39
N GLY A 66 1.98 0.63 21.85
CA GLY A 66 1.20 0.53 20.61
C GLY A 66 2.06 0.27 19.38
N LEU A 67 3.26 0.86 19.27
CA LEU A 67 4.18 0.55 18.17
C LEU A 67 4.73 -0.88 18.27
N GLN A 68 5.00 -1.36 19.47
CA GLN A 68 5.36 -2.78 19.71
C GLN A 68 4.21 -3.69 19.26
N ARG A 69 2.96 -3.41 19.66
CA ARG A 69 1.80 -4.19 19.20
C ARG A 69 1.65 -4.18 17.68
N TYR A 70 1.81 -3.02 17.04
CA TYR A 70 1.78 -2.92 15.58
C TYR A 70 2.88 -3.75 14.92
N TYR A 71 4.10 -3.68 15.45
CA TYR A 71 5.26 -4.43 14.96
C TYR A 71 5.11 -5.95 15.17
N GLU A 72 4.57 -6.37 16.31
CA GLU A 72 4.24 -7.77 16.62
C GLU A 72 3.23 -8.35 15.62
N ILE A 73 2.16 -7.60 15.34
CA ILE A 73 1.13 -8.01 14.38
C ILE A 73 1.70 -8.07 12.95
N LEU A 74 2.52 -7.09 12.57
CA LEU A 74 3.16 -7.11 11.26
C LEU A 74 4.13 -8.27 11.12
N ASN A 75 4.85 -8.64 12.19
CA ASN A 75 5.85 -9.69 12.19
C ASN A 75 6.77 -9.65 10.95
N PRO A 76 7.71 -8.68 10.85
CA PRO A 76 8.52 -8.48 9.64
C PRO A 76 9.27 -9.74 9.16
N ARG A 77 9.62 -10.64 10.07
CA ARG A 77 10.26 -11.93 9.76
C ARG A 77 9.39 -12.85 8.91
N ALA A 78 8.06 -12.72 9.00
CA ALA A 78 7.13 -13.47 8.17
C ALA A 78 7.27 -13.18 6.67
N TYR A 79 8.00 -12.12 6.30
CA TYR A 79 8.22 -11.68 4.93
C TYR A 79 9.65 -11.90 4.42
N GLU A 80 10.54 -12.57 5.18
CA GLU A 80 11.94 -12.76 4.77
C GLU A 80 12.09 -13.49 3.41
N GLY A 81 11.11 -14.35 3.07
CA GLY A 81 11.03 -15.07 1.80
C GLY A 81 10.24 -14.38 0.69
N ASP A 82 9.61 -13.23 0.96
CA ASP A 82 8.76 -12.55 -0.01
C ASP A 82 9.61 -11.75 -1.00
N ALA A 83 9.49 -12.07 -2.29
CA ALA A 83 10.15 -11.34 -3.37
C ALA A 83 9.51 -9.95 -3.62
N GLU A 84 8.31 -9.72 -3.10
CA GLU A 84 7.53 -8.50 -3.26
C GLU A 84 7.01 -8.01 -1.90
N VAL A 85 7.27 -6.74 -1.59
CA VAL A 85 6.69 -6.10 -0.41
C VAL A 85 5.16 -6.11 -0.48
N ALA A 86 4.53 -6.59 0.59
CA ALA A 86 3.08 -6.56 0.82
C ALA A 86 2.27 -7.28 -0.28
N TYR A 87 2.83 -8.36 -0.83
CA TYR A 87 2.08 -9.28 -1.69
C TYR A 87 1.11 -10.15 -0.87
N ASN A 88 1.53 -10.53 0.35
CA ASN A 88 0.74 -11.29 1.30
C ASN A 88 0.57 -10.51 2.61
N ASN A 89 -0.43 -10.90 3.40
CA ASN A 89 -0.64 -10.44 4.77
C ASN A 89 -0.15 -11.48 5.80
N THR A 90 0.95 -12.19 5.50
CA THR A 90 1.44 -13.35 6.27
C THR A 90 1.59 -13.06 7.76
N GLY A 91 2.10 -11.88 8.13
CA GLY A 91 2.24 -11.48 9.52
C GLY A 91 0.90 -11.42 10.27
N LEU A 92 -0.12 -10.81 9.64
CA LEU A 92 -1.47 -10.76 10.21
C LEU A 92 -2.10 -12.14 10.33
N SER A 93 -1.98 -12.96 9.28
CA SER A 93 -2.51 -14.33 9.30
C SER A 93 -1.85 -15.15 10.39
N LEU A 94 -0.53 -15.03 10.60
CA LEU A 94 0.17 -15.70 11.70
C LEU A 94 -0.26 -15.17 13.06
N TYR A 95 -0.43 -13.86 13.21
CA TYR A 95 -0.93 -13.27 14.45
C TYR A 95 -2.30 -13.85 14.80
N PHE A 96 -3.22 -13.88 13.83
CA PHE A 96 -4.55 -14.42 14.03
C PHE A 96 -4.57 -15.94 14.25
N ASP A 97 -3.76 -16.73 13.53
CA ASP A 97 -3.62 -18.18 13.77
C ASP A 97 -3.19 -18.46 15.22
N GLN A 98 -2.22 -17.70 15.74
CA GLN A 98 -1.80 -17.80 17.14
C GLN A 98 -2.96 -17.49 18.10
N GLN A 99 -3.68 -16.38 17.88
CA GLN A 99 -4.82 -16.03 18.73
C GLN A 99 -5.94 -17.07 18.64
N PHE A 100 -6.21 -17.60 17.46
CA PHE A 100 -7.27 -18.57 17.21
C PHE A 100 -6.94 -19.95 17.80
N ARG A 101 -5.72 -20.43 17.60
CA ARG A 101 -5.26 -21.74 18.10
C ARG A 101 -5.23 -21.80 19.62
N HIS A 102 -4.82 -20.72 20.29
CA HIS A 102 -4.61 -20.72 21.74
C HIS A 102 -5.80 -20.19 22.55
N ASN A 103 -6.92 -19.84 21.91
CA ASN A 103 -8.10 -19.30 22.59
C ASN A 103 -9.39 -19.92 22.01
N ALA A 104 -9.78 -21.07 22.55
CA ALA A 104 -10.97 -21.81 22.12
C ALA A 104 -12.25 -20.98 22.24
N CYS A 105 -12.34 -20.09 23.22
CA CYS A 105 -13.49 -19.18 23.32
C CYS A 105 -13.52 -18.16 22.17
N PHE A 106 -12.38 -17.55 21.82
CA PHE A 106 -12.30 -16.66 20.67
C PHE A 106 -12.66 -17.40 19.38
N ALA A 107 -12.13 -18.61 19.20
CA ALA A 107 -12.44 -19.46 18.06
C ALA A 107 -13.95 -19.81 17.97
N ASP A 108 -14.60 -20.20 19.08
CA ASP A 108 -16.05 -20.46 19.14
C ASP A 108 -16.85 -19.22 18.68
N LYS A 109 -16.51 -18.03 19.19
CA LYS A 109 -17.20 -16.80 18.79
C LYS A 109 -16.94 -16.41 17.35
N ALA A 110 -15.71 -16.57 16.87
CA ALA A 110 -15.34 -16.30 15.49
C ALA A 110 -16.10 -17.23 14.52
N LEU A 111 -16.11 -18.53 14.76
CA LEU A 111 -16.82 -19.51 13.93
C LEU A 111 -18.32 -19.20 13.86
N ARG A 112 -18.98 -18.93 15.01
CA ARG A 112 -20.40 -18.56 15.02
C ARG A 112 -20.66 -17.21 14.34
N PHE A 113 -19.79 -16.23 14.56
CA PHE A 113 -19.89 -14.94 13.90
C PHE A 113 -19.83 -15.11 12.39
N TYR A 114 -18.84 -15.81 11.87
CA TYR A 114 -18.66 -16.00 10.44
C TYR A 114 -19.70 -16.91 9.79
N HIS A 115 -20.17 -17.95 10.48
CA HIS A 115 -21.36 -18.69 10.08
C HIS A 115 -22.59 -17.77 9.94
N ASN A 116 -22.77 -16.87 10.92
CA ASN A 116 -23.86 -15.89 10.87
C ASN A 116 -23.69 -14.84 9.77
N ILE A 117 -22.45 -14.47 9.44
CA ILE A 117 -22.15 -13.62 8.27
C ILE A 117 -22.51 -14.36 6.98
N LYS A 118 -22.05 -15.61 6.81
CA LYS A 118 -22.32 -16.45 5.64
C LYS A 118 -23.80 -16.55 5.32
N THR A 119 -24.65 -16.68 6.35
CA THR A 119 -26.12 -16.75 6.21
C THR A 119 -26.79 -15.40 5.98
N THR A 120 -26.18 -14.28 6.41
CA THR A 120 -26.74 -12.93 6.26
C THR A 120 -26.35 -12.27 4.94
N THR A 121 -25.13 -12.53 4.47
CA THR A 121 -24.56 -11.87 3.29
C THR A 121 -24.91 -12.63 2.03
N LYS A 122 -25.20 -11.92 0.95
CA LYS A 122 -25.34 -12.53 -0.37
C LYS A 122 -24.02 -12.40 -1.13
N SER A 123 -23.74 -13.37 -2.00
CA SER A 123 -22.76 -13.12 -3.06
C SER A 123 -23.36 -12.09 -4.01
N THR A 124 -22.67 -10.97 -4.19
CA THR A 124 -23.16 -9.88 -5.03
C THR A 124 -22.80 -10.07 -6.50
N GLN A 125 -22.05 -11.10 -6.89
CA GLN A 125 -21.79 -11.31 -8.32
C GLN A 125 -23.07 -11.68 -9.08
N LYS A 126 -23.45 -10.84 -10.06
CA LYS A 126 -24.48 -11.21 -11.06
C LYS A 126 -23.82 -12.06 -12.12
N THR A 127 -24.45 -13.17 -12.48
CA THR A 127 -23.97 -14.16 -13.45
C THR A 127 -24.02 -13.73 -14.92
N ASN A 128 -24.49 -12.51 -15.24
CA ASN A 128 -24.56 -12.05 -16.62
C ASN A 128 -23.15 -11.66 -17.14
N PRO A 129 -22.63 -12.31 -18.19
CA PRO A 129 -21.32 -12.03 -18.76
C PRO A 129 -21.16 -10.59 -19.28
N GLU A 130 -22.26 -9.93 -19.71
CA GLU A 130 -22.22 -8.54 -20.16
C GLU A 130 -22.20 -7.53 -19.00
N ASP A 131 -22.63 -7.97 -17.80
CA ASP A 131 -22.56 -7.19 -16.56
C ASP A 131 -21.33 -7.55 -15.72
N LEU A 132 -20.39 -8.35 -16.26
CA LEU A 132 -19.25 -8.97 -15.57
C LEU A 132 -18.75 -8.07 -14.45
N ARG A 133 -19.28 -8.35 -13.25
CA ARG A 133 -18.84 -7.68 -12.04
C ARG A 133 -17.38 -8.10 -11.88
N HIS A 134 -16.55 -7.18 -11.43
CA HIS A 134 -15.32 -7.59 -10.80
C HIS A 134 -15.63 -8.66 -9.76
N SER A 135 -14.63 -9.47 -9.43
CA SER A 135 -14.82 -10.53 -8.47
C SER A 135 -15.01 -10.06 -7.02
N ARG A 136 -15.48 -8.83 -6.82
CA ARG A 136 -15.50 -8.08 -5.57
C ARG A 136 -16.74 -7.22 -5.53
N THR A 137 -17.16 -6.84 -4.33
CA THR A 137 -18.13 -5.76 -4.13
C THR A 137 -17.69 -4.51 -4.88
N SER A 138 -18.62 -3.78 -5.50
CA SER A 138 -18.29 -2.61 -6.31
C SER A 138 -18.16 -1.33 -5.49
N LEU A 139 -17.51 -0.31 -6.06
CA LEU A 139 -17.40 1.02 -5.47
C LEU A 139 -18.77 1.69 -5.24
N GLY A 140 -19.80 1.23 -5.98
CA GLY A 140 -21.19 1.65 -5.84
C GLY A 140 -22.01 0.85 -4.81
N ASP A 141 -21.50 -0.28 -4.31
CA ASP A 141 -22.18 -1.09 -3.30
C ASP A 141 -21.98 -0.47 -1.91
N THR A 142 -23.08 -0.15 -1.23
CA THR A 142 -23.07 0.65 0.00
C THR A 142 -24.23 0.23 0.91
N ALA A 143 -23.88 -0.15 2.14
CA ALA A 143 -24.85 -0.46 3.19
C ALA A 143 -25.74 0.76 3.50
N GLY A 144 -27.05 0.52 3.61
CA GLY A 144 -28.07 1.54 3.86
C GLY A 144 -28.34 2.47 2.68
N SER A 145 -27.81 2.14 1.49
CA SER A 145 -28.07 2.86 0.25
C SER A 145 -28.40 1.89 -0.88
N SER A 146 -27.43 1.44 -1.67
CA SER A 146 -27.65 0.41 -2.71
C SER A 146 -27.95 -0.98 -2.12
N ARG A 147 -27.66 -1.20 -0.84
CA ARG A 147 -28.09 -2.36 -0.04
C ARG A 147 -28.95 -1.92 1.14
N PRO A 148 -30.25 -1.63 0.91
CA PRO A 148 -31.15 -1.16 1.97
C PRO A 148 -31.49 -2.26 2.99
N ASP A 149 -31.34 -3.53 2.61
CA ASP A 149 -31.48 -4.69 3.49
C ASP A 149 -30.37 -4.78 4.55
N LEU A 150 -29.24 -4.11 4.33
CA LEU A 150 -28.12 -4.03 5.25
C LEU A 150 -27.97 -2.59 5.75
N PRO A 151 -28.34 -2.24 7.00
CA PRO A 151 -28.17 -0.89 7.50
C PRO A 151 -26.69 -0.48 7.56
N ALA A 152 -26.39 0.82 7.45
CA ALA A 152 -25.02 1.29 7.65
C ALA A 152 -24.53 0.93 9.07
N GLY A 153 -23.35 0.32 9.16
CA GLY A 153 -22.81 -0.21 10.42
C GLY A 153 -23.26 -1.62 10.79
N TRP A 154 -24.00 -2.32 9.93
CA TRP A 154 -24.54 -3.67 10.22
C TRP A 154 -23.47 -4.65 10.68
N LEU A 155 -22.28 -4.64 10.06
CA LEU A 155 -21.21 -5.60 10.35
C LEU A 155 -20.66 -5.37 11.75
N PHE A 156 -20.37 -4.11 12.09
CA PHE A 156 -19.91 -3.75 13.42
C PHE A 156 -20.96 -4.03 14.49
N GLN A 157 -22.23 -3.69 14.23
CA GLN A 157 -23.32 -3.98 15.16
C GLN A 157 -23.47 -5.48 15.42
N LYS A 158 -23.33 -6.30 14.37
CA LYS A 158 -23.37 -7.76 14.48
C LYS A 158 -22.19 -8.26 15.31
N ALA A 159 -20.98 -7.80 15.04
CA ALA A 159 -19.80 -8.15 15.83
C ALA A 159 -19.96 -7.75 17.31
N LEU A 160 -20.52 -6.58 17.62
CA LEU A 160 -20.83 -6.15 19.00
C LEU A 160 -21.77 -7.12 19.72
N THR A 161 -22.77 -7.70 19.03
CA THR A 161 -23.64 -8.71 19.63
C THR A 161 -22.85 -9.93 20.07
N PHE A 162 -21.92 -10.41 19.24
CA PHE A 162 -21.06 -11.57 19.57
C PHE A 162 -20.05 -11.27 20.69
N THR A 163 -19.68 -10.00 20.87
CA THR A 163 -18.68 -9.57 21.86
C THR A 163 -19.30 -8.86 23.07
N LYS A 164 -20.61 -9.02 23.30
CA LYS A 164 -21.34 -8.42 24.43
C LYS A 164 -21.11 -6.90 24.55
N GLY A 165 -21.00 -6.20 23.41
CA GLY A 165 -20.78 -4.76 23.34
C GLY A 165 -19.31 -4.31 23.44
N ASN A 166 -18.35 -5.24 23.54
CA ASN A 166 -16.93 -4.89 23.55
C ASN A 166 -16.45 -4.52 22.13
N ALA A 167 -16.17 -3.23 21.93
CA ALA A 167 -15.76 -2.67 20.64
C ALA A 167 -14.38 -3.15 20.18
N ASN A 168 -13.41 -3.32 21.09
CA ASN A 168 -12.09 -3.81 20.71
C ASN A 168 -12.19 -5.24 20.16
N ALA A 169 -12.90 -6.11 20.89
CA ALA A 169 -13.17 -7.47 20.48
C ALA A 169 -13.96 -7.55 19.17
N ALA A 170 -14.93 -6.66 18.97
CA ALA A 170 -15.71 -6.61 17.75
C ALA A 170 -14.82 -6.32 16.53
N LEU A 171 -13.84 -5.43 16.67
CA LEU A 171 -12.87 -5.17 15.61
C LEU A 171 -11.84 -6.29 15.45
N SER A 172 -11.50 -7.04 16.50
CA SER A 172 -10.69 -8.26 16.38
C SER A 172 -11.44 -9.36 15.60
N LEU A 173 -12.73 -9.55 15.87
CA LEU A 173 -13.58 -10.47 15.09
C LEU A 173 -13.66 -10.05 13.63
N ILE A 174 -13.88 -8.76 13.34
CA ILE A 174 -13.93 -8.28 11.95
C ILE A 174 -12.57 -8.37 11.27
N GLY A 175 -11.49 -8.05 12.00
CA GLY A 175 -10.12 -8.06 11.51
C GLY A 175 -9.71 -9.42 10.95
N LEU A 176 -10.13 -10.51 11.58
CA LEU A 176 -9.74 -11.90 11.27
C LEU A 176 -9.88 -12.27 9.78
N CYS A 177 -10.96 -11.82 9.13
CA CYS A 177 -11.17 -11.98 7.68
C CYS A 177 -11.31 -10.63 6.94
N GLY A 178 -11.07 -9.50 7.63
CA GLY A 178 -11.25 -8.15 7.11
C GLY A 178 -9.99 -7.50 6.59
N HIS A 179 -8.82 -8.05 6.91
CA HIS A 179 -7.55 -7.45 6.54
C HIS A 179 -7.13 -7.71 5.08
N ASP A 180 -7.66 -8.78 4.47
CA ASP A 180 -7.50 -9.14 3.07
C ASP A 180 -8.87 -9.47 2.47
N ASP A 181 -8.94 -9.92 1.22
CA ASP A 181 -10.09 -10.60 0.64
C ASP A 181 -9.71 -11.88 -0.15
N ILE A 182 -8.41 -12.21 -0.27
CA ILE A 182 -7.94 -13.41 -0.99
C ILE A 182 -7.14 -14.34 -0.08
N ARG A 183 -6.24 -13.81 0.77
CA ARG A 183 -5.34 -14.62 1.60
C ARG A 183 -5.51 -14.28 3.08
N GLN A 184 -6.59 -14.80 3.67
CA GLN A 184 -6.88 -14.58 5.10
C GLN A 184 -6.01 -15.45 6.00
N GLY A 185 -5.58 -16.62 5.53
CA GLY A 185 -4.91 -17.64 6.32
C GLY A 185 -5.83 -18.80 6.67
N SER A 186 -5.22 -19.90 7.11
CA SER A 186 -5.91 -21.09 7.62
C SER A 186 -5.95 -21.03 9.14
N TYR A 187 -7.14 -21.13 9.70
CA TYR A 187 -7.39 -20.97 11.13
C TYR A 187 -8.13 -22.21 11.65
N PHE A 188 -7.56 -22.87 12.66
CA PHE A 188 -8.11 -24.10 13.22
C PHE A 188 -8.02 -24.12 14.74
N ASN A 189 -9.08 -24.62 15.39
CA ASN A 189 -9.13 -24.84 16.82
C ASN A 189 -10.06 -26.03 17.11
N GLU A 190 -9.45 -27.18 17.47
CA GLU A 190 -10.14 -28.46 17.68
C GLU A 190 -11.20 -28.37 18.79
N GLU A 191 -10.89 -27.72 19.92
CA GLU A 191 -11.81 -27.62 21.05
C GLU A 191 -13.09 -26.85 20.68
N ALA A 192 -12.93 -25.72 19.97
CA ALA A 192 -14.06 -24.90 19.53
C ALA A 192 -14.91 -25.63 18.48
N GLU A 193 -14.26 -26.34 17.55
CA GLU A 193 -14.93 -27.12 16.51
C GLU A 193 -15.73 -28.28 17.12
N ASP A 194 -15.09 -29.11 17.95
CA ASP A 194 -15.74 -30.23 18.65
C ASP A 194 -16.97 -29.78 19.43
N LYS A 195 -16.85 -28.63 20.10
CA LYS A 195 -17.95 -28.04 20.85
C LYS A 195 -19.11 -27.67 19.94
N LEU A 196 -18.85 -26.99 18.82
CA LEU A 196 -19.88 -26.58 17.88
C LEU A 196 -20.54 -27.77 17.18
N LEU A 197 -19.75 -28.80 16.82
CA LEU A 197 -20.28 -30.04 16.25
C LEU A 197 -21.21 -30.76 17.24
N LYS A 198 -20.85 -30.80 18.54
CA LYS A 198 -21.73 -31.35 19.59
C LYS A 198 -23.00 -30.54 19.79
N GLU A 199 -22.98 -29.25 19.51
CA GLU A 199 -24.17 -28.38 19.52
C GLU A 199 -25.02 -28.49 18.24
N GLY A 200 -24.61 -29.32 17.28
CA GLY A 200 -25.37 -29.62 16.07
C GLY A 200 -24.99 -28.81 14.84
N PHE A 201 -23.91 -28.02 14.89
CA PHE A 201 -23.34 -27.44 13.67
C PHE A 201 -22.75 -28.57 12.81
N THR A 202 -22.85 -28.44 11.50
CA THR A 202 -22.14 -29.30 10.54
C THR A 202 -20.81 -28.68 10.13
N TYR A 203 -19.91 -29.48 9.59
CA TYR A 203 -18.66 -28.97 9.04
C TYR A 203 -18.92 -27.92 7.94
N ASP A 204 -19.92 -28.14 7.08
CA ASP A 204 -20.34 -27.22 6.02
C ASP A 204 -20.97 -25.92 6.56
N ASP A 205 -21.48 -25.93 7.79
CA ASP A 205 -21.94 -24.72 8.46
C ASP A 205 -20.75 -23.83 8.84
N LEU A 206 -19.68 -24.44 9.35
CA LEU A 206 -18.52 -23.75 9.90
C LEU A 206 -17.54 -23.30 8.82
N TYR A 207 -17.29 -24.17 7.84
CA TYR A 207 -16.28 -23.95 6.81
C TYR A 207 -16.91 -23.78 5.44
N ARG A 208 -16.16 -23.19 4.52
CA ARG A 208 -16.48 -23.15 3.11
C ARG A 208 -15.66 -24.22 2.40
N ILE A 209 -16.35 -25.08 1.66
CA ILE A 209 -15.70 -26.01 0.74
C ILE A 209 -15.01 -25.19 -0.36
N PRO A 210 -13.71 -25.40 -0.62
CA PRO A 210 -12.98 -24.75 -1.70
C PRO A 210 -13.71 -24.89 -3.05
N GLU A 211 -13.94 -23.78 -3.75
CA GLU A 211 -14.56 -23.81 -5.09
C GLU A 211 -13.56 -24.22 -6.18
N VAL A 212 -12.27 -24.06 -5.89
CA VAL A 212 -11.16 -24.33 -6.81
C VAL A 212 -10.17 -25.27 -6.14
N ALA A 213 -9.67 -26.27 -6.88
CA ALA A 213 -8.63 -27.17 -6.40
C ALA A 213 -7.38 -26.37 -6.01
N GLY A 214 -6.96 -26.48 -4.74
CA GLY A 214 -5.82 -25.76 -4.18
C GLY A 214 -6.17 -24.52 -3.35
N GLU A 215 -7.44 -24.14 -3.23
CA GLU A 215 -7.88 -23.21 -2.16
C GLU A 215 -7.92 -23.95 -0.82
N GLU A 216 -7.45 -23.29 0.24
CA GLU A 216 -7.53 -23.81 1.61
C GLU A 216 -8.96 -23.69 2.15
N GLU A 217 -9.35 -24.64 2.99
CA GLU A 217 -10.61 -24.57 3.74
C GLU A 217 -10.59 -23.34 4.66
N THR A 218 -11.65 -22.54 4.59
CA THR A 218 -11.73 -21.30 5.37
C THR A 218 -13.16 -21.01 5.78
N PHE A 219 -13.35 -20.47 6.97
CA PHE A 219 -14.63 -19.90 7.41
C PHE A 219 -14.81 -18.44 6.96
N CYS A 220 -13.77 -17.84 6.37
CA CYS A 220 -13.84 -16.45 5.95
C CYS A 220 -14.82 -16.25 4.79
N PRO A 221 -15.54 -15.11 4.75
CA PRO A 221 -16.43 -14.78 3.64
C PRO A 221 -15.64 -14.68 2.33
N THR A 222 -16.29 -15.01 1.21
CA THR A 222 -15.68 -14.83 -0.11
C THR A 222 -15.52 -13.33 -0.42
N ARG A 223 -14.56 -12.96 -1.28
CA ARG A 223 -14.33 -11.55 -1.70
C ARG A 223 -15.56 -10.86 -2.34
N GLU A 224 -16.53 -11.64 -2.80
CA GLU A 224 -17.82 -11.18 -3.34
C GLU A 224 -18.88 -10.88 -2.28
N ALA A 225 -18.64 -11.32 -1.04
CA ALA A 225 -19.60 -11.24 0.04
C ALA A 225 -19.82 -9.80 0.49
N ASP A 226 -21.04 -9.53 0.96
CA ASP A 226 -21.40 -8.22 1.50
C ASP A 226 -20.58 -7.78 2.71
N PHE A 227 -19.85 -8.69 3.32
CA PHE A 227 -18.87 -8.38 4.36
C PHE A 227 -17.96 -7.20 3.96
N TYR A 228 -17.55 -7.13 2.68
CA TYR A 228 -16.66 -6.08 2.15
C TYR A 228 -17.39 -4.88 1.50
N ILE A 229 -18.69 -4.66 1.74
CA ILE A 229 -19.36 -3.46 1.17
C ILE A 229 -19.01 -2.19 1.92
N ALA A 230 -19.22 -1.05 1.27
CA ALA A 230 -18.94 0.23 1.89
C ALA A 230 -19.93 0.50 3.04
N ARG A 231 -19.48 1.22 4.07
CA ARG A 231 -20.25 1.54 5.29
C ARG A 231 -20.63 0.34 6.17
N SER A 232 -19.95 -0.79 6.02
CA SER A 232 -20.13 -1.96 6.91
C SER A 232 -19.81 -1.65 8.38
N LEU A 233 -18.81 -0.79 8.66
CA LEU A 233 -18.46 -0.37 10.03
C LEU A 233 -19.36 0.75 10.57
N ALA A 234 -19.61 1.78 9.74
CA ALA A 234 -20.48 2.90 10.07
C ALA A 234 -20.77 3.74 8.81
N LYS A 235 -21.80 4.60 8.88
CA LYS A 235 -22.14 5.55 7.80
C LYS A 235 -20.96 6.44 7.36
N LYS A 236 -20.08 6.81 8.30
CA LYS A 236 -18.90 7.66 8.06
C LYS A 236 -17.60 6.86 7.86
N ALA A 237 -17.63 5.53 7.89
CA ALA A 237 -16.46 4.67 7.72
C ALA A 237 -16.39 4.21 6.25
N ASP A 238 -16.19 5.18 5.35
CA ASP A 238 -16.08 5.01 3.90
C ASP A 238 -15.32 6.21 3.32
N ILE A 239 -14.81 6.08 2.10
CA ILE A 239 -14.24 7.20 1.37
C ILE A 239 -15.35 8.18 0.94
N SER A 240 -14.99 9.45 0.75
CA SER A 240 -15.96 10.48 0.36
C SER A 240 -16.52 10.24 -1.04
N ASP A 241 -17.77 10.66 -1.26
CA ASP A 241 -18.40 10.62 -2.59
C ASP A 241 -17.62 11.46 -3.61
N SER A 242 -16.98 12.56 -3.17
CA SER A 242 -16.09 13.36 -4.02
C SER A 242 -14.86 12.58 -4.49
N LEU A 243 -14.29 11.73 -3.64
CA LEU A 243 -13.17 10.87 -4.01
C LEU A 243 -13.62 9.74 -4.93
N LYS A 244 -14.78 9.11 -4.66
CA LYS A 244 -15.38 8.10 -5.58
C LYS A 244 -15.58 8.69 -6.98
N LYS A 245 -16.13 9.91 -7.07
CA LYS A 245 -16.29 10.64 -8.33
C LYS A 245 -14.95 10.88 -9.02
N ARG A 246 -13.93 11.34 -8.28
CA ARG A 246 -12.58 11.56 -8.83
C ARG A 246 -11.91 10.27 -9.32
N ILE A 247 -12.12 9.14 -8.64
CA ILE A 247 -11.66 7.81 -9.10
C ILE A 247 -12.28 7.48 -10.46
N LEU A 248 -13.60 7.65 -10.61
CA LEU A 248 -14.30 7.40 -11.87
C LEU A 248 -13.83 8.34 -13.00
N GLU A 249 -13.65 9.62 -12.70
CA GLU A 249 -13.24 10.60 -13.70
C GLU A 249 -11.80 10.40 -14.19
N VAL A 250 -10.89 10.02 -13.30
CA VAL A 250 -9.45 10.00 -13.58
C VAL A 250 -8.93 8.61 -13.92
N GLN A 251 -9.28 7.59 -13.14
CA GLN A 251 -8.77 6.23 -13.32
C GLN A 251 -9.64 5.39 -14.26
N TYR A 252 -10.95 5.66 -14.28
CA TYR A 252 -11.91 4.84 -15.03
C TYR A 252 -12.90 5.66 -15.86
N PRO A 253 -12.41 6.54 -16.76
CA PRO A 253 -13.27 7.45 -17.50
C PRO A 253 -14.34 6.70 -18.29
N GLY A 254 -15.60 7.14 -18.14
CA GLY A 254 -16.76 6.53 -18.79
C GLY A 254 -17.33 5.28 -18.10
N LYS A 255 -16.72 4.81 -17.01
CA LYS A 255 -17.24 3.69 -16.20
C LYS A 255 -18.16 4.18 -15.08
N LYS A 256 -19.09 3.32 -14.65
CA LYS A 256 -19.97 3.54 -13.49
C LYS A 256 -19.34 2.95 -12.23
N ALA A 257 -19.67 3.49 -11.05
CA ALA A 257 -19.19 2.98 -9.75
C ALA A 257 -19.44 1.48 -9.57
N VAL A 258 -20.56 0.97 -10.06
CA VAL A 258 -20.92 -0.46 -10.00
C VAL A 258 -20.00 -1.37 -10.83
N GLN A 259 -19.23 -0.79 -11.74
CA GLN A 259 -18.28 -1.49 -12.60
C GLN A 259 -16.85 -1.44 -12.05
N ILE A 260 -16.60 -0.83 -10.88
CA ILE A 260 -15.26 -0.70 -10.31
C ILE A 260 -15.22 -1.48 -9.00
N ALA A 261 -14.21 -2.31 -8.79
CA ALA A 261 -14.05 -3.04 -7.54
C ALA A 261 -13.82 -2.08 -6.37
N SER A 262 -14.53 -2.30 -5.27
CA SER A 262 -14.20 -1.69 -3.99
C SER A 262 -12.99 -2.40 -3.38
N LYS A 263 -12.27 -1.70 -2.51
CA LYS A 263 -11.17 -2.26 -1.72
C LYS A 263 -11.43 -2.07 -0.22
N ASN A 264 -12.68 -2.25 0.23
CA ASN A 264 -13.06 -1.89 1.60
C ASN A 264 -12.42 -2.77 2.68
N TYR A 265 -11.80 -3.90 2.32
CA TYR A 265 -10.90 -4.62 3.23
C TYR A 265 -9.81 -3.70 3.82
N HIS A 266 -9.33 -2.67 3.09
CA HIS A 266 -8.43 -1.67 3.67
C HIS A 266 -9.07 -0.87 4.83
N VAL A 267 -10.38 -0.59 4.77
CA VAL A 267 -11.11 0.09 5.86
C VAL A 267 -11.21 -0.84 7.07
N LEU A 268 -11.52 -2.12 6.85
CA LEU A 268 -11.67 -3.11 7.91
C LEU A 268 -10.33 -3.43 8.59
N GLY A 269 -9.30 -3.72 7.79
CA GLY A 269 -7.93 -3.95 8.26
C GLY A 269 -7.36 -2.76 9.02
N ALA A 270 -7.49 -1.54 8.49
CA ALA A 270 -7.01 -0.33 9.18
C ALA A 270 -7.75 -0.07 10.50
N ALA A 271 -9.06 -0.35 10.57
CA ALA A 271 -9.80 -0.26 11.81
C ALA A 271 -9.26 -1.25 12.85
N PHE A 272 -9.01 -2.50 12.46
CA PHE A 272 -8.39 -3.50 13.34
C PHE A 272 -7.00 -3.05 13.82
N MET A 273 -6.08 -2.72 12.91
CA MET A 273 -4.71 -2.31 13.26
C MET A 273 -4.68 -1.11 14.20
N THR A 274 -5.50 -0.09 13.91
CA THR A 274 -5.62 1.10 14.77
C THR A 274 -6.17 0.74 16.14
N CYS A 275 -7.17 -0.14 16.20
CA CYS A 275 -7.75 -0.58 17.47
C CYS A 275 -6.73 -1.33 18.33
N GLN A 276 -5.90 -2.19 17.74
CA GLN A 276 -4.84 -2.92 18.47
C GLN A 276 -3.79 -1.97 19.07
N MET A 277 -3.41 -0.91 18.36
CA MET A 277 -2.52 0.12 18.91
C MET A 277 -3.16 0.86 20.10
N ILE A 278 -4.44 1.24 19.96
CA ILE A 278 -5.18 1.94 21.03
C ILE A 278 -5.38 1.05 22.25
N GLU A 279 -5.70 -0.22 22.02
CA GLU A 279 -5.83 -1.25 23.05
C GLU A 279 -4.55 -1.36 23.89
N ALA A 280 -3.39 -1.32 23.24
CA ALA A 280 -2.07 -1.31 23.88
C ALA A 280 -1.70 0.02 24.57
N GLY A 281 -2.58 1.02 24.54
CA GLY A 281 -2.41 2.29 25.24
C GLY A 281 -1.99 3.47 24.36
N MET A 282 -1.85 3.30 23.04
CA MET A 282 -1.52 4.42 22.16
C MET A 282 -2.67 5.43 22.11
N ASN A 283 -2.32 6.72 22.09
CA ASN A 283 -3.30 7.77 21.89
C ASN A 283 -4.01 7.59 20.53
N PRO A 284 -5.36 7.69 20.46
CA PRO A 284 -6.10 7.49 19.22
C PRO A 284 -5.69 8.39 18.05
N TYR A 285 -5.31 9.64 18.30
CA TYR A 285 -4.83 10.54 17.24
C TYR A 285 -3.49 10.08 16.66
N LEU A 286 -2.60 9.58 17.52
CA LEU A 286 -1.32 9.05 17.06
C LEU A 286 -1.50 7.73 16.32
N ALA A 287 -2.41 6.86 16.77
CA ALA A 287 -2.74 5.62 16.08
C ALA A 287 -3.28 5.87 14.65
N ILE A 288 -4.13 6.90 14.47
CA ILE A 288 -4.56 7.35 13.14
C ILE A 288 -3.37 7.82 12.29
N GLN A 289 -2.44 8.58 12.88
CA GLN A 289 -1.26 9.06 12.14
C GLN A 289 -0.37 7.91 11.71
N VAL A 290 -0.07 6.97 12.60
CA VAL A 290 0.73 5.77 12.27
C VAL A 290 0.10 5.00 11.11
N GLU A 291 -1.21 4.71 11.19
CA GLU A 291 -1.90 3.93 10.17
C GLU A 291 -1.97 4.64 8.81
N THR A 292 -2.22 5.95 8.80
CA THR A 292 -2.25 6.73 7.56
C THR A 292 -0.87 6.96 6.96
N THR A 293 0.17 7.10 7.78
CA THR A 293 1.56 7.14 7.33
C THR A 293 1.97 5.79 6.74
N ALA A 294 1.61 4.68 7.38
CA ALA A 294 1.86 3.33 6.87
C ALA A 294 1.19 3.13 5.49
N ALA A 295 -0.06 3.56 5.33
CA ALA A 295 -0.78 3.50 4.05
C ALA A 295 -0.08 4.32 2.94
N ASN A 296 0.40 5.52 3.26
CA ASN A 296 1.16 6.36 2.33
C ASN A 296 2.47 5.68 1.90
N LEU A 297 3.23 5.16 2.86
CA LEU A 297 4.51 4.49 2.60
C LEU A 297 4.29 3.21 1.78
N TYR A 298 3.32 2.38 2.15
CA TYR A 298 2.93 1.18 1.40
C TYR A 298 2.64 1.51 -0.06
N ARG A 299 1.80 2.52 -0.32
CA ARG A 299 1.47 2.91 -1.69
C ARG A 299 2.68 3.43 -2.45
N GLY A 300 3.55 4.18 -1.77
CA GLY A 300 4.80 4.67 -2.33
C GLY A 300 5.76 3.55 -2.73
N ILE A 301 5.95 2.55 -1.87
CA ILE A 301 6.78 1.38 -2.16
C ILE A 301 6.23 0.63 -3.37
N ARG A 302 4.92 0.33 -3.39
CA ARG A 302 4.26 -0.36 -4.51
C ARG A 302 4.38 0.43 -5.81
N LEU A 303 4.31 1.75 -5.77
CA LEU A 303 4.53 2.56 -6.95
C LEU A 303 5.99 2.46 -7.43
N CYS A 304 6.96 2.60 -6.53
CA CYS A 304 8.39 2.51 -6.86
C CYS A 304 8.78 1.19 -7.51
N GLN A 305 8.29 0.07 -6.97
CA GLN A 305 8.49 -1.26 -7.57
C GLN A 305 8.05 -1.31 -9.05
N ASN A 306 7.03 -0.53 -9.43
CA ASN A 306 6.51 -0.48 -10.79
C ASN A 306 7.20 0.56 -11.69
N ILE A 307 7.82 1.61 -11.12
CA ILE A 307 8.27 2.77 -11.90
C ILE A 307 9.78 2.99 -11.89
N GLU A 308 10.53 2.43 -10.94
CA GLU A 308 11.98 2.65 -10.83
C GLU A 308 12.72 2.20 -12.09
N GLU A 309 12.42 1.00 -12.57
CA GLU A 309 13.08 0.46 -13.75
C GLU A 309 12.72 1.25 -15.03
N PRO A 310 11.43 1.49 -15.36
CA PRO A 310 11.08 2.32 -16.49
C PRO A 310 11.63 3.75 -16.39
N ALA A 311 11.66 4.35 -15.19
CA ALA A 311 12.26 5.68 -14.98
C ALA A 311 13.76 5.68 -15.26
N ARG A 312 14.50 4.69 -14.76
CA ARG A 312 15.93 4.53 -15.05
C ARG A 312 16.16 4.40 -16.55
N MET A 313 15.34 3.60 -17.25
CA MET A 313 15.42 3.47 -18.71
C MET A 313 15.15 4.80 -19.42
N PHE A 314 14.11 5.54 -19.03
CA PHE A 314 13.81 6.87 -19.55
C PHE A 314 15.04 7.79 -19.47
N TRP A 315 15.67 7.87 -18.29
CA TRP A 315 16.81 8.75 -18.07
C TRP A 315 18.09 8.31 -18.78
N LYS A 316 18.30 7.00 -18.93
CA LYS A 316 19.37 6.47 -19.78
C LYS A 316 19.20 6.94 -21.22
N LEU A 317 18.02 6.74 -21.80
CA LEU A 317 17.70 7.12 -23.18
C LEU A 317 17.77 8.63 -23.41
N GLN A 318 17.25 9.44 -22.46
CA GLN A 318 17.34 10.91 -22.51
C GLN A 318 18.79 11.42 -22.55
N LYS A 319 19.76 10.67 -22.01
CA LYS A 319 21.18 11.02 -21.98
C LYS A 319 21.96 10.44 -23.17
N MET A 320 21.37 9.56 -23.98
CA MET A 320 22.07 8.97 -25.12
C MET A 320 22.40 10.03 -26.18
N PRO A 321 23.66 10.16 -26.63
CA PRO A 321 24.04 11.15 -27.64
C PRO A 321 23.22 11.07 -28.93
N GLU A 322 22.89 9.86 -29.38
CA GLU A 322 22.08 9.63 -30.58
C GLU A 322 20.64 10.14 -30.44
N ILE A 323 20.06 10.08 -29.24
CA ILE A 323 18.71 10.57 -28.95
C ILE A 323 18.72 12.08 -28.68
N LEU A 324 19.77 12.59 -28.03
CA LEU A 324 19.97 14.02 -27.80
C LEU A 324 20.20 14.80 -29.09
N ARG A 325 20.91 14.21 -30.05
CA ARG A 325 21.21 14.79 -31.37
C ARG A 325 20.17 14.42 -32.44
N ARG A 326 19.00 13.92 -32.04
CA ARG A 326 17.92 13.62 -32.98
C ARG A 326 17.55 14.87 -33.80
N PRO A 327 17.16 14.72 -35.08
CA PRO A 327 16.62 15.83 -35.86
C PRO A 327 15.44 16.49 -35.15
N PHE A 328 15.30 17.81 -35.26
CA PHE A 328 14.20 18.57 -34.65
C PHE A 328 12.81 18.12 -35.12
N ALA A 329 12.72 17.47 -36.28
CA ALA A 329 11.48 16.90 -36.81
C ALA A 329 11.00 15.67 -36.05
N TYR A 330 11.85 15.03 -35.23
CA TYR A 330 11.49 13.85 -34.45
C TYR A 330 11.30 14.18 -32.98
N THR A 331 10.22 13.67 -32.42
CA THR A 331 10.01 13.66 -30.98
C THR A 331 10.95 12.66 -30.30
N PHE A 332 11.09 12.74 -28.99
CA PHE A 332 11.90 11.80 -28.21
C PHE A 332 11.39 10.37 -28.40
N GLU A 333 10.09 10.16 -28.29
CA GLU A 333 9.45 8.85 -28.46
C GLU A 333 9.65 8.28 -29.87
N GLU A 334 9.48 9.09 -30.92
CA GLU A 334 9.72 8.67 -32.30
C GLU A 334 11.18 8.27 -32.52
N ALA A 335 12.12 9.05 -31.99
CA ALA A 335 13.54 8.75 -32.07
C ALA A 335 13.90 7.46 -31.34
N VAL A 336 13.36 7.23 -30.14
CA VAL A 336 13.58 6.00 -29.37
C VAL A 336 13.03 4.78 -30.10
N VAL A 337 11.77 4.82 -30.56
CA VAL A 337 11.16 3.69 -31.28
C VAL A 337 11.96 3.37 -32.54
N ARG A 338 12.22 4.39 -33.38
CA ARG A 338 12.94 4.20 -34.63
C ARG A 338 14.33 3.61 -34.42
N LYS A 339 15.12 4.21 -33.53
CA LYS A 339 16.49 3.75 -33.28
C LYS A 339 16.53 2.35 -32.67
N THR A 340 15.56 2.00 -31.83
CA THR A 340 15.45 0.65 -31.28
C THR A 340 15.13 -0.38 -32.36
N LEU A 341 14.20 -0.07 -33.27
CA LEU A 341 13.88 -0.94 -34.40
C LEU A 341 15.05 -1.07 -35.37
N ASP A 342 15.77 0.01 -35.65
CA ASP A 342 16.96 0.01 -36.52
C ASP A 342 18.03 -0.97 -35.97
N ARG A 343 18.29 -0.95 -34.65
CA ARG A 343 19.22 -1.89 -34.00
C ARG A 343 18.79 -3.35 -34.19
N GLY A 344 17.50 -3.64 -34.08
CA GLY A 344 16.96 -4.99 -34.29
C GLY A 344 16.99 -5.46 -35.75
N LEU A 345 16.69 -4.56 -36.70
CA LEU A 345 16.74 -4.85 -38.14
C LEU A 345 18.18 -5.12 -38.61
N ASN A 346 19.14 -4.36 -38.09
CA ASN A 346 20.56 -4.51 -38.42
C ASN A 346 21.24 -5.64 -37.62
N LYS A 347 20.51 -6.37 -36.78
CA LYS A 347 21.02 -7.45 -35.92
C LYS A 347 22.16 -7.01 -34.99
N GLU A 348 22.08 -5.75 -34.53
CA GLU A 348 23.09 -5.17 -33.63
C GLU A 348 22.86 -5.59 -32.17
N CYS A 349 21.63 -6.01 -31.83
CA CYS A 349 21.29 -6.45 -30.48
C CYS A 349 21.63 -7.93 -30.23
N THR A 350 22.27 -8.17 -29.08
CA THR A 350 22.63 -9.49 -28.56
C THR A 350 22.49 -9.47 -27.04
N MET A 351 22.48 -10.64 -26.38
CA MET A 351 22.47 -10.71 -24.92
C MET A 351 23.62 -9.90 -24.28
N LYS A 352 24.82 -9.94 -24.90
CA LYS A 352 25.97 -9.16 -24.45
C LYS A 352 25.76 -7.64 -24.57
N LYS A 353 24.98 -7.21 -25.56
CA LYS A 353 24.74 -5.77 -25.81
C LYS A 353 23.71 -5.16 -24.86
N ILE A 354 22.82 -5.96 -24.25
CA ILE A 354 21.82 -5.48 -23.27
C ILE A 354 22.45 -4.63 -22.16
N GLU A 355 23.63 -5.02 -21.67
CA GLU A 355 24.29 -4.32 -20.56
C GLU A 355 24.89 -2.96 -20.97
N THR A 356 25.18 -2.79 -22.26
CA THR A 356 25.97 -1.65 -22.78
C THR A 356 25.19 -0.72 -23.71
N ASP A 357 24.12 -1.19 -24.34
CA ASP A 357 23.28 -0.43 -25.27
C ASP A 357 21.84 -0.36 -24.73
N PRO A 358 21.40 0.81 -24.21
CA PRO A 358 20.05 0.98 -23.68
C PRO A 358 18.93 0.70 -24.69
N LEU A 359 19.18 0.83 -26.00
CA LEU A 359 18.17 0.50 -27.02
C LEU A 359 17.99 -1.01 -27.15
N CYS A 360 19.08 -1.78 -27.05
CA CYS A 360 19.00 -3.24 -26.98
C CYS A 360 18.42 -3.73 -25.66
N GLU A 361 18.73 -3.05 -24.55
CA GLU A 361 18.08 -3.30 -23.25
C GLU A 361 16.56 -3.08 -23.34
N LEU A 362 16.13 -2.00 -24.00
CA LEU A 362 14.72 -1.71 -24.23
C LEU A 362 14.03 -2.78 -25.08
N LEU A 363 14.66 -3.19 -26.19
CA LEU A 363 14.12 -4.24 -27.08
C LEU A 363 13.96 -5.59 -26.35
N TYR A 364 14.92 -5.94 -25.48
CA TYR A 364 14.83 -7.11 -24.61
C TYR A 364 13.66 -7.01 -23.62
N LYS A 365 13.51 -5.86 -22.96
CA LYS A 365 12.49 -5.62 -21.93
C LYS A 365 11.06 -5.71 -22.45
N VAL A 366 10.83 -5.28 -23.68
CA VAL A 366 9.50 -5.40 -24.31
C VAL A 366 9.22 -6.81 -24.84
N GLY A 367 10.13 -7.76 -24.64
CA GLY A 367 9.96 -9.16 -25.02
C GLY A 367 9.98 -9.40 -26.53
N SER A 368 10.42 -8.41 -27.32
CA SER A 368 10.69 -8.62 -28.74
C SER A 368 12.04 -9.34 -28.90
N GLY A 369 12.09 -10.38 -29.72
CA GLY A 369 13.37 -10.97 -30.12
C GLY A 369 14.30 -9.94 -30.76
N PHE A 370 15.61 -10.23 -30.80
CA PHE A 370 16.58 -9.28 -31.37
C PHE A 370 16.55 -9.20 -32.90
N ASP A 371 16.08 -10.24 -33.60
CA ASP A 371 15.96 -10.25 -35.05
C ASP A 371 14.59 -9.72 -35.48
N LEU A 372 14.58 -8.50 -36.02
CA LEU A 372 13.36 -7.84 -36.51
C LEU A 372 13.26 -7.83 -38.04
N THR A 373 14.04 -8.65 -38.76
CA THR A 373 14.07 -8.66 -40.23
C THR A 373 12.72 -9.04 -40.87
N SER A 374 11.86 -9.74 -40.14
CA SER A 374 10.48 -9.98 -40.57
C SER A 374 9.58 -8.77 -40.30
N PRO A 375 8.78 -8.29 -41.28
CA PRO A 375 7.85 -7.18 -41.07
C PRO A 375 6.90 -7.40 -39.88
N ARG A 376 6.43 -8.64 -39.69
CA ARG A 376 5.56 -9.00 -38.57
C ARG A 376 6.26 -8.87 -37.21
N ALA A 377 7.55 -9.21 -37.14
CA ALA A 377 8.34 -9.06 -35.92
C ALA A 377 8.58 -7.57 -35.60
N GLN A 378 8.89 -6.78 -36.62
CA GLN A 378 9.04 -5.33 -36.51
C GLN A 378 7.77 -4.64 -36.02
N GLU A 379 6.61 -4.94 -36.60
CA GLU A 379 5.31 -4.35 -36.19
C GLU A 379 4.96 -4.70 -34.74
N ARG A 380 5.18 -5.96 -34.33
CA ARG A 380 4.98 -6.39 -32.94
C ARG A 380 5.92 -5.67 -31.98
N ALA A 381 7.20 -5.55 -32.34
CA ALA A 381 8.18 -4.82 -31.54
C ALA A 381 7.79 -3.34 -31.42
N LYS A 382 7.36 -2.70 -32.52
CA LYS A 382 6.89 -1.31 -32.51
C LYS A 382 5.72 -1.12 -31.54
N ALA A 383 4.69 -1.95 -31.62
CA ALA A 383 3.53 -1.86 -30.72
C ALA A 383 3.92 -2.09 -29.25
N ALA A 384 4.84 -3.04 -28.98
CA ALA A 384 5.33 -3.31 -27.64
C ALA A 384 6.17 -2.15 -27.08
N LEU A 385 7.01 -1.51 -27.91
CA LEU A 385 7.78 -0.32 -27.56
C LEU A 385 6.84 0.86 -27.24
N GLU A 386 5.87 1.15 -28.11
CA GLU A 386 4.89 2.22 -27.88
C GLU A 386 4.13 2.01 -26.57
N LYS A 387 3.69 0.78 -26.29
CA LYS A 387 3.05 0.42 -25.02
C LYS A 387 3.98 0.59 -23.82
N TYR A 388 5.26 0.23 -23.95
CA TYR A 388 6.23 0.42 -22.85
C TYR A 388 6.53 1.91 -22.62
N LEU A 389 6.56 2.73 -23.68
CA LEU A 389 6.73 4.19 -23.57
C LEU A 389 5.61 4.87 -22.78
N ASP A 390 4.37 4.38 -22.92
CA ASP A 390 3.21 4.86 -22.12
C ASP A 390 3.42 4.64 -20.61
N MET A 391 4.34 3.75 -20.20
CA MET A 391 4.77 3.60 -18.81
C MET A 391 6.12 4.32 -18.54
N MET A 392 7.09 4.16 -19.43
CA MET A 392 8.44 4.67 -19.26
C MET A 392 8.48 6.19 -19.09
N ILE A 393 7.73 6.92 -19.92
CA ILE A 393 7.68 8.38 -19.89
C ILE A 393 7.10 8.91 -18.57
N PRO A 394 5.87 8.53 -18.14
CA PRO A 394 5.35 8.98 -16.85
C PRO A 394 6.25 8.59 -15.67
N SER A 395 6.87 7.41 -15.67
CA SER A 395 7.84 7.03 -14.64
C SER A 395 9.04 7.98 -14.58
N GLY A 396 9.59 8.34 -15.75
CA GLY A 396 10.65 9.34 -15.87
C GLY A 396 10.23 10.71 -15.34
N VAL A 397 9.03 11.19 -15.73
CA VAL A 397 8.48 12.46 -15.27
C VAL A 397 8.26 12.46 -13.76
N TYR A 398 7.66 11.41 -13.21
CA TYR A 398 7.38 11.30 -11.78
C TYR A 398 8.65 11.32 -10.93
N THR A 399 9.65 10.52 -11.29
CA THR A 399 10.94 10.49 -10.57
C THR A 399 11.71 11.80 -10.66
N SER A 400 11.36 12.66 -11.64
CA SER A 400 11.90 14.01 -11.79
C SER A 400 11.24 15.04 -10.89
N TRP A 401 10.01 14.76 -10.45
CA TRP A 401 9.18 15.69 -9.69
C TRP A 401 9.13 15.34 -8.22
N ASN A 402 9.19 14.05 -7.89
CA ASN A 402 8.91 13.54 -6.57
C ASN A 402 10.19 13.06 -5.87
N ILE A 403 10.16 12.97 -4.54
CA ILE A 403 11.27 12.39 -3.77
C ILE A 403 11.26 10.87 -3.98
N THR A 404 12.30 10.34 -4.61
CA THR A 404 12.50 8.90 -4.83
C THR A 404 14.00 8.58 -4.84
N GLY A 405 14.37 7.29 -4.77
CA GLY A 405 15.74 6.84 -5.01
C GLY A 405 16.54 6.68 -3.74
N GLN A 406 17.84 6.99 -3.75
CA GLN A 406 18.70 6.87 -2.56
C GLN A 406 19.17 8.23 -2.07
N ILE A 407 18.94 8.55 -0.79
CA ILE A 407 19.51 9.71 -0.11
C ILE A 407 20.44 9.22 0.99
N ALA A 408 21.72 9.61 0.93
CA ALA A 408 22.74 9.16 1.88
C ALA A 408 22.82 7.63 2.06
N GLY A 409 22.64 6.87 0.97
CA GLY A 409 22.64 5.40 0.99
C GLY A 409 21.33 4.75 1.46
N ILE A 410 20.33 5.55 1.85
CA ILE A 410 19.00 5.08 2.27
C ILE A 410 18.05 5.14 1.09
N SER A 411 17.45 4.01 0.73
CA SER A 411 16.40 3.96 -0.28
C SER A 411 15.13 4.64 0.24
N ILE A 412 14.70 5.70 -0.42
CA ILE A 412 13.45 6.40 -0.16
C ILE A 412 12.40 5.90 -1.14
N PRO A 413 11.25 5.40 -0.65
CA PRO A 413 10.16 4.99 -1.51
C PRO A 413 9.58 6.20 -2.25
N CYS A 414 8.86 5.93 -3.33
CA CYS A 414 8.25 6.97 -4.14
C CYS A 414 7.25 7.75 -3.29
N THR A 415 7.53 9.03 -3.04
CA THR A 415 6.64 9.85 -2.21
C THR A 415 5.60 10.54 -3.08
N ARG A 416 4.47 10.91 -2.48
CA ARG A 416 3.57 11.90 -3.09
C ARG A 416 4.16 13.33 -3.04
N ASP A 417 5.16 13.54 -2.20
CA ASP A 417 5.79 14.85 -1.99
C ASP A 417 6.60 15.27 -3.23
N GLN A 418 6.13 16.33 -3.87
CA GLN A 418 6.73 16.88 -5.08
C GLN A 418 7.78 17.94 -4.69
N LEU A 419 9.02 17.76 -5.13
CA LEU A 419 10.09 18.76 -5.06
C LEU A 419 10.04 19.73 -6.24
N PHE A 420 9.67 19.22 -7.42
CA PHE A 420 9.66 19.95 -8.68
C PHE A 420 8.39 19.64 -9.47
N GLY A 421 8.12 20.44 -10.52
CA GLY A 421 6.96 20.27 -11.39
C GLY A 421 5.85 21.30 -11.13
N PRO A 422 4.74 21.20 -11.88
CA PRO A 422 3.65 22.13 -11.78
C PRO A 422 2.96 21.97 -10.41
N HIS A 423 2.94 23.04 -9.61
CA HIS A 423 2.09 23.16 -8.42
C HIS A 423 0.67 22.61 -8.71
N PRO A 424 -0.11 22.08 -7.75
CA PRO A 424 -1.46 21.56 -8.02
C PRO A 424 -2.35 22.48 -8.88
N PHE A 425 -2.17 23.80 -8.77
CA PHE A 425 -2.78 24.81 -9.63
C PHE A 425 -2.40 24.71 -11.12
N MET A 426 -1.13 24.44 -11.41
CA MET A 426 -0.57 24.30 -12.76
C MET A 426 -0.95 22.96 -13.41
N LYS A 427 -1.30 21.92 -12.65
CA LYS A 427 -1.82 20.64 -13.20
C LYS A 427 -3.10 20.85 -14.02
N TRP A 428 -3.96 21.77 -13.59
CA TRP A 428 -5.14 22.17 -14.37
C TRP A 428 -4.73 22.84 -15.69
N LEU A 429 -3.78 23.77 -15.67
CA LEU A 429 -3.28 24.46 -16.87
C LEU A 429 -2.62 23.51 -17.88
N VAL A 430 -1.89 22.47 -17.42
CA VAL A 430 -1.34 21.48 -18.37
C VAL A 430 -2.45 20.62 -18.98
N SER A 431 -3.51 20.31 -18.22
CA SER A 431 -4.68 19.60 -18.75
C SER A 431 -5.42 20.39 -19.83
N GLN A 432 -5.31 21.72 -19.81
CA GLN A 432 -5.83 22.63 -20.84
C GLN A 432 -4.82 22.92 -21.98
N ALA A 433 -3.68 22.22 -22.01
CA ALA A 433 -2.62 22.40 -23.00
C ALA A 433 -1.96 23.79 -23.04
N HIS A 434 -1.99 24.54 -21.92
CA HIS A 434 -1.51 25.93 -21.86
C HIS A 434 -0.09 26.09 -21.29
N LEU A 435 0.68 25.01 -21.07
CA LEU A 435 1.99 25.08 -20.42
C LEU A 435 3.16 24.59 -21.29
N PRO A 436 4.36 25.15 -21.13
CA PRO A 436 5.53 24.81 -21.94
C PRO A 436 5.99 23.37 -21.71
N LEU A 437 6.29 22.67 -22.82
CA LEU A 437 6.64 21.24 -22.90
C LEU A 437 7.88 20.81 -22.09
N ASN A 438 8.66 21.76 -21.57
CA ASN A 438 9.87 21.46 -20.80
C ASN A 438 9.58 20.83 -19.43
N ILE A 439 8.32 20.77 -19.02
CA ILE A 439 7.86 20.21 -17.74
C ILE A 439 7.94 18.67 -17.74
N CYS A 440 7.72 18.02 -18.89
CA CYS A 440 7.77 16.55 -19.04
C CYS A 440 9.15 16.02 -19.47
N GLY A 441 10.08 16.89 -19.86
CA GLY A 441 11.38 16.51 -20.42
C GLY A 441 11.59 17.00 -21.86
N LYS A 442 12.86 17.03 -22.29
CA LYS A 442 13.24 17.72 -23.53
C LYS A 442 12.76 16.99 -24.77
N GLY A 443 11.85 17.64 -25.49
CA GLY A 443 11.36 17.29 -26.83
C GLY A 443 10.57 15.98 -26.90
N LEU A 444 9.77 15.72 -25.86
CA LEU A 444 8.57 14.88 -25.96
C LEU A 444 7.50 15.59 -26.80
N SER A 445 6.62 14.84 -27.47
CA SER A 445 5.40 15.44 -28.02
C SER A 445 4.47 15.96 -26.92
N LEU A 446 3.59 16.90 -27.32
CA LEU A 446 2.50 17.36 -26.47
C LEU A 446 1.57 16.22 -26.04
N GLU A 447 1.32 15.25 -26.93
CA GLU A 447 0.46 14.12 -26.64
C GLU A 447 1.10 13.15 -25.64
N SER A 448 2.38 12.80 -25.81
CA SER A 448 3.10 11.97 -24.83
C SER A 448 3.19 12.65 -23.45
N CYS A 449 3.42 13.96 -23.42
CA CYS A 449 3.39 14.71 -22.15
C CYS A 449 1.98 14.69 -21.53
N ARG A 450 0.92 14.93 -22.31
CA ARG A 450 -0.48 14.84 -21.82
C ARG A 450 -0.81 13.45 -21.26
N LYS A 451 -0.47 12.38 -21.99
CA LYS A 451 -0.64 11.00 -21.52
C LYS A 451 0.11 10.74 -20.22
N ALA A 452 1.38 11.15 -20.15
CA ALA A 452 2.19 10.98 -18.95
C ALA A 452 1.52 11.66 -17.73
N LEU A 453 1.03 12.89 -17.89
CA LEU A 453 0.37 13.62 -16.81
C LEU A 453 -0.95 12.99 -16.38
N ASN A 454 -1.72 12.46 -17.32
CA ASN A 454 -2.92 11.70 -16.97
C ASN A 454 -2.56 10.46 -16.16
N THR A 455 -1.51 9.74 -16.52
CA THR A 455 -0.98 8.61 -15.73
C THR A 455 -0.51 9.06 -14.34
N LEU A 456 0.18 10.20 -14.21
CA LEU A 456 0.56 10.71 -12.89
C LEU A 456 -0.67 11.03 -12.03
N ARG A 457 -1.73 11.58 -12.62
CA ARG A 457 -3.00 11.84 -11.93
C ARG A 457 -3.66 10.54 -11.48
N THR A 458 -3.60 9.47 -12.27
CA THR A 458 -4.15 8.16 -11.84
C THR A 458 -3.40 7.63 -10.63
N TRP A 459 -2.08 7.81 -10.56
CA TRP A 459 -1.28 7.43 -9.39
C TRP A 459 -1.61 8.24 -8.15
N GLU A 460 -1.75 9.56 -8.27
CA GLU A 460 -2.15 10.44 -7.17
C GLU A 460 -3.53 10.07 -6.61
N VAL A 461 -4.47 9.75 -7.49
CA VAL A 461 -5.80 9.27 -7.08
C VAL A 461 -5.70 7.92 -6.35
N ASP A 462 -4.77 7.04 -6.73
CA ASP A 462 -4.59 5.76 -6.03
C ASP A 462 -3.97 5.94 -4.62
N PHE A 463 -3.09 6.92 -4.45
CA PHE A 463 -2.66 7.38 -3.12
C PHE A 463 -3.85 7.88 -2.30
N ASP A 464 -4.64 8.79 -2.86
CA ASP A 464 -5.79 9.36 -2.17
C ASP A 464 -6.81 8.27 -1.80
N TRP A 465 -7.05 7.31 -2.70
CA TRP A 465 -7.92 6.17 -2.47
C TRP A 465 -7.42 5.32 -1.30
N THR A 466 -6.18 4.83 -1.36
CA THR A 466 -5.60 3.96 -0.33
C THR A 466 -5.59 4.65 1.03
N VAL A 467 -5.06 5.87 1.10
CA VAL A 467 -4.92 6.62 2.36
C VAL A 467 -6.29 6.97 2.94
N SER A 468 -7.27 7.32 2.12
CA SER A 468 -8.62 7.64 2.62
C SER A 468 -9.33 6.42 3.18
N GLN A 469 -9.09 5.23 2.64
CA GLN A 469 -9.64 3.98 3.20
C GLN A 469 -9.03 3.68 4.58
N HIS A 470 -7.71 3.76 4.69
CA HIS A 470 -7.02 3.57 5.98
C HIS A 470 -7.43 4.63 7.00
N LEU A 471 -7.52 5.91 6.59
CA LEU A 471 -8.01 6.99 7.45
C LEU A 471 -9.44 6.74 7.94
N ALA A 472 -10.35 6.30 7.06
CA ALA A 472 -11.74 6.03 7.43
C ALA A 472 -11.84 4.90 8.47
N GLY A 473 -11.08 3.81 8.28
CA GLY A 473 -10.98 2.71 9.24
C GLY A 473 -10.39 3.15 10.58
N ALA A 474 -9.26 3.87 10.52
CA ALA A 474 -8.57 4.37 11.71
C ALA A 474 -9.43 5.36 12.51
N GLN A 475 -10.10 6.31 11.86
CA GLN A 475 -11.04 7.25 12.51
C GLN A 475 -12.25 6.54 13.11
N PHE A 476 -12.68 5.43 12.53
CA PHE A 476 -13.72 4.61 13.13
C PHE A 476 -13.21 3.96 14.43
N ALA A 477 -12.09 3.24 14.37
CA ALA A 477 -11.48 2.59 15.52
C ALA A 477 -11.15 3.57 16.66
N ALA A 478 -10.59 4.73 16.34
CA ALA A 478 -10.27 5.78 17.29
C ALA A 478 -11.47 6.29 18.10
N ARG A 479 -12.69 6.14 17.59
CA ARG A 479 -13.92 6.55 18.29
C ARG A 479 -14.50 5.45 19.18
N VAL A 480 -14.27 4.19 18.84
CA VAL A 480 -14.95 3.06 19.49
C VAL A 480 -14.04 2.24 20.39
N CYS A 481 -12.75 2.15 20.08
CA CYS A 481 -11.78 1.38 20.85
C CYS A 481 -11.26 2.13 22.06
N LYS A 482 -10.87 1.37 23.08
CA LYS A 482 -10.37 1.89 24.34
C LYS A 482 -9.09 1.15 24.76
N PRO A 483 -8.18 1.80 25.49
CA PRO A 483 -7.05 1.09 26.10
C PRO A 483 -7.55 0.02 27.06
N LEU A 484 -6.86 -1.12 27.11
CA LEU A 484 -7.10 -2.16 28.10
C LEU A 484 -6.05 -2.12 29.21
N PRO A 485 -6.36 -2.68 30.40
CA PRO A 485 -5.34 -2.90 31.42
C PRO A 485 -4.15 -3.70 30.87
N GLU A 486 -2.97 -3.44 31.43
CA GLU A 486 -1.75 -4.11 31.01
C GLU A 486 -1.87 -5.63 31.12
N GLY A 487 -1.41 -6.34 30.09
CA GLY A 487 -1.51 -7.79 29.97
C GLY A 487 -2.87 -8.34 29.52
N GLN A 488 -3.91 -7.50 29.42
CA GLN A 488 -5.20 -7.91 28.86
C GLN A 488 -5.25 -7.71 27.35
N THR A 489 -6.01 -8.57 26.69
CA THR A 489 -6.29 -8.44 25.25
C THR A 489 -7.78 -8.53 24.95
N SER A 490 -8.20 -7.93 23.84
CA SER A 490 -9.58 -8.02 23.35
C SER A 490 -10.01 -9.44 23.02
N PHE A 491 -9.05 -10.35 22.76
CA PHE A 491 -9.32 -11.77 22.56
C PHE A 491 -9.80 -12.47 23.83
N GLN A 492 -9.48 -11.96 25.02
CA GLN A 492 -9.89 -12.53 26.30
C GLN A 492 -11.17 -11.86 26.85
N ALA A 493 -11.38 -10.59 26.50
CA ALA A 493 -12.33 -9.72 27.19
C ALA A 493 -13.83 -10.08 27.02
N PHE A 494 -14.20 -10.92 26.05
CA PHE A 494 -15.59 -11.34 25.84
C PHE A 494 -15.87 -12.80 26.26
N CYS A 495 -14.84 -13.51 26.73
CA CYS A 495 -14.93 -14.89 27.21
C CYS A 495 -15.40 -14.99 28.66
N ASN A 496 -15.35 -13.87 29.38
CA ASN A 496 -15.85 -13.72 30.74
C ASN A 496 -17.31 -13.27 30.79
#